data_AF-A0A3A9XPG0-F1
#
_entry.id   AF-A0A3A9XPG0-F1
#
_cell.length_a   1.000
_cell.length_b   1.000
_cell.length_c   1.000
_cell.angle_alpha   90.00
_cell.angle_beta   90.00
_cell.angle_gamma   90.00
#
_symmetry.space_group_name_H-M   'P 1'
#
loop_
_entity.id
_entity.type
_entity.pdbx_description
1 polymer ?
#
loop_
_entity_poly.entity_id
_entity_poly.type
_entity_poly.pdbx_seq_one_letter_code
_entity_poly.pdbx_strand_id
1 'polypeptide(L)'
;MKKITFLLIIQLVLSNGIKAQEVEKNFVPYFMKDGEVTSFERKGAKIEAKAIGFGYGGVNQYLTIFNSKYSSVRFKSNDVPKFIMSLDEGIDPLDIVIISKADVVKKRKKYRRFIQKGNSMGGGSKDISQHLIVPELKKMDGNLYEIMMPSLVPGEYAFQPIYKGIEANNIMGTSGEVRIYCFGIDE
;
A
#
# COMPACT_ATOMS: atom_id res chain seq x y z
N MET A 1 -24.85 52.44 -32.20
CA MET A 1 -24.98 50.97 -32.17
C MET A 1 -23.61 50.31 -32.01
N LYS A 2 -23.22 49.92 -30.80
CA LYS A 2 -22.13 48.96 -30.57
C LYS A 2 -22.54 48.12 -29.35
N LYS A 3 -23.14 46.96 -29.61
CA LYS A 3 -23.38 45.93 -28.60
C LYS A 3 -22.02 45.25 -28.39
N ILE A 4 -21.36 45.55 -27.28
CA ILE A 4 -20.19 44.79 -26.83
C ILE A 4 -20.75 43.53 -26.19
N THR A 5 -20.65 42.44 -26.94
CA THR A 5 -21.10 41.12 -26.55
C THR A 5 -20.24 40.63 -25.39
N PHE A 6 -20.90 40.49 -24.24
CA PHE A 6 -20.38 39.94 -23.00
C PHE A 6 -20.11 38.45 -23.21
N LEU A 7 -18.85 38.08 -23.53
CA LEU A 7 -18.44 36.68 -23.62
C LEU A 7 -18.06 36.20 -22.20
N LEU A 8 -19.07 35.81 -21.43
CA LEU A 8 -18.89 35.14 -20.16
C LEU A 8 -18.43 33.70 -20.45
N ILE A 9 -17.11 33.49 -20.52
CA ILE A 9 -16.51 32.15 -20.55
C ILE A 9 -16.69 31.56 -19.15
N ILE A 10 -17.81 30.86 -18.93
CA ILE A 10 -17.95 29.92 -17.82
C ILE A 10 -16.97 28.78 -18.11
N GLN A 11 -15.76 28.87 -17.58
CA GLN A 11 -14.94 27.68 -17.38
C GLN A 11 -15.66 26.84 -16.32
N LEU A 12 -16.48 25.92 -16.80
CA LEU A 12 -16.97 24.80 -16.01
C LEU A 12 -15.72 24.00 -15.61
N VAL A 13 -15.15 24.29 -14.46
CA VAL A 13 -14.20 23.39 -13.81
C VAL A 13 -15.04 22.19 -13.38
N LEU A 14 -15.17 21.22 -14.28
CA LEU A 14 -15.62 19.88 -13.95
C LEU A 14 -14.57 19.32 -13.01
N SER A 15 -14.78 19.53 -11.71
CA SER A 15 -14.13 18.76 -10.68
C SER A 15 -14.56 17.31 -10.89
N ASN A 16 -13.75 16.55 -11.63
CA ASN A 16 -13.84 15.10 -11.70
C ASN A 16 -13.49 14.58 -10.30
N GLY A 17 -14.48 14.63 -9.41
CA GLY A 17 -14.44 13.95 -8.13
C GLY A 17 -14.46 12.46 -8.42
N ILE A 18 -13.43 11.76 -7.97
CA ILE A 18 -13.39 10.29 -7.99
C ILE A 18 -14.62 9.81 -7.23
N LYS A 19 -15.50 9.07 -7.91
CA LYS A 19 -16.66 8.47 -7.27
C LYS A 19 -16.25 7.12 -6.69
N ALA A 20 -16.76 6.79 -5.51
CA ALA A 20 -16.57 5.47 -4.90
C ALA A 20 -16.96 4.30 -5.82
N GLN A 21 -17.82 4.55 -6.81
CA GLN A 21 -18.24 3.58 -7.82
C GLN A 21 -17.12 3.10 -8.77
N GLU A 22 -16.01 3.85 -8.90
CA GLU A 22 -14.85 3.44 -9.70
C GLU A 22 -13.92 2.47 -8.95
N VAL A 23 -14.11 2.31 -7.64
CA VAL A 23 -13.37 1.36 -6.81
C VAL A 23 -14.16 0.05 -6.73
N GLU A 24 -13.66 -0.99 -7.41
CA GLU A 24 -14.39 -2.26 -7.55
C GLU A 24 -14.60 -3.02 -6.23
N LYS A 25 -13.67 -2.88 -5.26
CA LYS A 25 -13.65 -3.70 -4.04
C LYS A 25 -13.24 -2.89 -2.80
N ASN A 26 -13.95 -3.14 -1.70
CA ASN A 26 -13.53 -2.66 -0.38
C ASN A 26 -12.24 -3.36 0.05
N PHE A 27 -11.43 -2.69 0.88
CA PHE A 27 -10.17 -3.20 1.45
C PHE A 27 -9.07 -3.52 0.44
N VAL A 28 -9.24 -3.13 -0.82
CA VAL A 28 -8.22 -3.24 -1.85
C VAL A 28 -7.64 -1.85 -2.12
N PRO A 29 -6.32 -1.67 -2.03
CA PRO A 29 -5.69 -0.40 -2.39
C PRO A 29 -5.67 -0.27 -3.92
N TYR A 30 -5.88 0.95 -4.40
CA TYR A 30 -5.75 1.36 -5.79
C TYR A 30 -4.95 2.66 -5.88
N PHE A 31 -4.56 3.04 -7.09
CA PHE A 31 -3.96 4.35 -7.36
C PHE A 31 -4.56 4.97 -8.62
N MET A 32 -4.51 6.30 -8.69
CA MET A 32 -4.96 7.03 -9.87
C MET A 32 -3.83 7.15 -10.88
N LYS A 33 -4.08 6.78 -12.13
CA LYS A 33 -3.15 6.99 -13.23
C LYS A 33 -3.92 7.48 -14.45
N ASP A 34 -3.50 8.62 -15.00
CA ASP A 34 -4.11 9.23 -16.19
C ASP A 34 -5.64 9.43 -16.06
N GLY A 35 -6.12 9.67 -14.83
CA GLY A 35 -7.54 9.85 -14.53
C GLY A 35 -8.32 8.55 -14.26
N GLU A 36 -7.68 7.38 -14.34
CA GLU A 36 -8.31 6.08 -14.14
C GLU A 36 -7.83 5.39 -12.84
N VAL A 37 -8.75 4.64 -12.22
CA VAL A 37 -8.44 3.79 -11.06
C VAL A 37 -7.66 2.55 -11.53
N THR A 38 -6.43 2.40 -11.05
CA THR A 38 -5.53 1.29 -11.42
C THR A 38 -5.15 0.44 -10.20
N SER A 39 -4.97 -0.86 -10.42
CA SER A 39 -4.59 -1.81 -9.38
C SER A 39 -3.07 -1.89 -9.17
N PHE A 40 -2.65 -2.04 -7.92
CA PHE A 40 -1.26 -2.38 -7.56
C PHE A 40 -0.87 -3.80 -8.01
N GLU A 41 0.44 -4.10 -8.00
CA GLU A 41 0.92 -5.46 -8.22
C GLU A 41 0.49 -6.38 -7.07
N ARG A 42 -0.47 -7.27 -7.31
CA ARG A 42 -0.90 -8.27 -6.32
C ARG A 42 -0.01 -9.51 -6.37
N LYS A 43 0.62 -9.87 -5.24
CA LYS A 43 1.49 -11.06 -5.13
C LYS A 43 1.15 -11.91 -3.91
N GLY A 44 1.47 -13.21 -4.00
CA GLY A 44 1.50 -14.12 -2.85
C GLY A 44 2.85 -13.99 -2.14
N ALA A 45 2.81 -13.74 -0.84
CA ALA A 45 3.96 -13.69 0.03
C ALA A 45 3.92 -14.86 1.02
N LYS A 46 5.06 -15.51 1.21
CA LYS A 46 5.21 -16.54 2.24
C LYS A 46 5.58 -15.88 3.56
N ILE A 47 4.97 -16.35 4.63
CA ILE A 47 5.35 -15.95 5.98
C ILE A 47 6.62 -16.72 6.38
N GLU A 48 7.72 -16.01 6.58
CA GLU A 48 9.00 -16.58 7.06
C GLU A 48 9.35 -16.05 8.45
N ALA A 49 9.64 -16.94 9.39
CA ALA A 49 10.26 -16.58 10.67
C ALA A 49 11.79 -16.72 10.56
N LYS A 50 12.54 -15.69 10.96
CA LYS A 50 14.01 -15.69 10.93
C LYS A 50 14.58 -15.20 12.26
N ALA A 51 15.37 -16.05 12.89
CA ALA A 51 16.14 -15.71 14.08
C ALA A 51 17.24 -14.69 13.75
N ILE A 52 17.43 -13.72 14.64
CA ILE A 52 18.46 -12.69 14.53
C ILE A 52 19.59 -13.03 15.49
N GLY A 53 20.85 -13.02 15.01
CA GLY A 53 22.04 -13.29 15.83
C GLY A 53 21.95 -14.62 16.58
N PHE A 54 21.69 -15.72 15.86
CA PHE A 54 21.49 -17.07 16.44
C PHE A 54 20.33 -17.18 17.46
N GLY A 55 19.41 -16.20 17.48
CA GLY A 55 18.25 -16.19 18.37
C GLY A 55 18.38 -15.24 19.55
N TYR A 56 19.59 -14.76 19.87
CA TYR A 56 19.80 -13.75 20.92
C TYR A 56 19.14 -12.42 20.60
N GLY A 57 19.11 -12.09 19.31
CA GLY A 57 18.38 -10.93 18.82
C GLY A 57 16.87 -11.18 18.75
N GLY A 58 16.35 -12.35 19.10
CA GLY A 58 14.94 -12.73 18.92
C GLY A 58 14.60 -13.18 17.48
N VAL A 59 13.32 -13.15 17.12
CA VAL A 59 12.79 -13.64 15.84
C VAL A 59 12.01 -12.54 15.13
N ASN A 60 12.28 -12.34 13.85
CA ASN A 60 11.45 -11.48 12.99
C ASN A 60 10.61 -12.34 12.06
N GLN A 61 9.34 -11.97 11.91
CA GLN A 61 8.45 -12.54 10.91
C GLN A 61 8.39 -11.61 9.70
N TYR A 62 8.48 -12.22 8.53
CA TYR A 62 8.55 -11.52 7.26
C TYR A 62 7.50 -12.03 6.29
N LEU A 63 7.04 -11.12 5.42
CA LEU A 63 6.32 -11.44 4.19
C LEU A 63 7.34 -11.45 3.05
N THR A 64 7.61 -12.63 2.49
CA THR A 64 8.62 -12.80 1.45
C THR A 64 7.98 -13.19 0.12
N ILE A 65 8.23 -12.40 -0.91
CA ILE A 65 7.88 -12.74 -2.29
C ILE A 65 9.13 -13.30 -2.97
N PHE A 66 9.16 -14.62 -3.16
CA PHE A 66 10.28 -15.28 -3.84
C PHE A 66 10.25 -15.04 -5.35
N ASN A 67 11.42 -15.10 -5.98
CA ASN A 67 11.61 -14.98 -7.43
C ASN A 67 11.03 -13.68 -8.03
N SER A 68 10.90 -12.64 -7.22
CA SER A 68 10.44 -11.31 -7.61
C SER A 68 11.30 -10.29 -6.88
N LYS A 69 12.20 -9.63 -7.63
CA LYS A 69 13.11 -8.63 -7.07
C LYS A 69 12.50 -7.22 -7.07
N TYR A 70 11.68 -6.92 -8.08
CA TYR A 70 11.09 -5.60 -8.30
C TYR A 70 9.60 -5.75 -8.58
N SER A 71 8.82 -4.76 -8.15
CA SER A 71 7.43 -4.63 -8.54
C SER A 71 7.28 -4.23 -10.00
N SER A 72 6.22 -4.72 -10.65
CA SER A 72 5.78 -4.24 -11.96
C SER A 72 5.12 -2.87 -11.90
N VAL A 73 4.63 -2.43 -10.74
CA VAL A 73 4.07 -1.09 -10.52
C VAL A 73 5.15 -0.23 -9.90
N ARG A 74 5.53 0.86 -10.58
CA ARG A 74 6.63 1.73 -10.16
C ARG A 74 6.28 3.19 -10.37
N PHE A 75 6.75 4.03 -9.46
CA PHE A 75 6.57 5.49 -9.49
C PHE A 75 7.93 6.17 -9.29
N LYS A 76 8.07 7.40 -9.77
CA LYS A 76 9.24 8.23 -9.43
C LYS A 76 9.04 8.86 -8.06
N SER A 77 10.11 9.10 -7.31
CA SER A 77 10.03 9.72 -5.97
C SER A 77 9.22 11.03 -5.93
N ASN A 78 9.25 11.82 -7.00
CA ASN A 78 8.54 13.10 -7.09
C ASN A 78 7.17 13.03 -7.80
N ASP A 79 6.72 11.82 -8.14
CA ASP A 79 5.50 11.58 -8.92
C ASP A 79 4.76 10.34 -8.40
N VAL A 80 4.57 10.30 -7.08
CA VAL A 80 3.75 9.25 -6.45
C VAL A 80 2.29 9.64 -6.62
N PRO A 81 1.48 8.83 -7.33
CA PRO A 81 0.09 9.17 -7.56
C PRO A 81 -0.72 9.07 -6.27
N LYS A 82 -1.94 9.60 -6.33
CA LYS A 82 -2.91 9.46 -5.25
C LYS A 82 -3.30 8.00 -5.08
N PHE A 83 -3.13 7.48 -3.88
CA PHE A 83 -3.59 6.15 -3.51
C PHE A 83 -5.00 6.26 -2.92
N ILE A 84 -5.86 5.31 -3.21
CA ILE A 84 -7.24 5.30 -2.75
C ILE A 84 -7.66 3.92 -2.26
N MET A 85 -8.58 3.89 -1.31
CA MET A 85 -9.17 2.65 -0.80
C MET A 85 -10.60 2.92 -0.32
N SER A 86 -11.50 1.99 -0.63
CA SER A 86 -12.85 1.97 -0.06
C SER A 86 -12.86 1.10 1.20
N LEU A 87 -13.49 1.58 2.27
CA LEU A 87 -13.59 0.89 3.56
C LEU A 87 -15.06 0.87 4.00
N ASP A 88 -15.51 -0.17 4.70
CA ASP A 88 -16.88 -0.12 5.24
C ASP A 88 -17.03 1.01 6.28
N GLU A 89 -18.27 1.43 6.49
CA GLU A 89 -18.60 2.46 7.47
C GLU A 89 -18.20 2.04 8.90
N GLY A 90 -17.77 3.02 9.70
CA GLY A 90 -17.39 2.82 11.10
C GLY A 90 -15.99 2.22 11.33
N ILE A 91 -15.21 1.99 10.27
CA ILE A 91 -13.83 1.55 10.36
C ILE A 91 -12.90 2.75 10.43
N ASP A 92 -11.93 2.71 11.35
CA ASP A 92 -10.78 3.60 11.30
C ASP A 92 -9.78 3.11 10.23
N PRO A 93 -9.52 3.91 9.17
CA PRO A 93 -8.54 3.56 8.15
C PRO A 93 -7.12 3.32 8.69
N LEU A 94 -6.74 3.98 9.79
CA LEU A 94 -5.41 3.84 10.41
C LEU A 94 -5.19 2.45 11.03
N ASP A 95 -6.26 1.77 11.43
CA ASP A 95 -6.18 0.41 11.98
C ASP A 95 -5.89 -0.64 10.90
N ILE A 96 -6.14 -0.30 9.63
CA ILE A 96 -6.12 -1.24 8.52
C ILE A 96 -4.97 -0.98 7.55
N VAL A 97 -4.67 0.29 7.26
CA VAL A 97 -3.69 0.66 6.24
C VAL A 97 -2.29 0.59 6.83
N ILE A 98 -1.67 -0.60 6.73
CA ILE A 98 -0.28 -0.82 7.09
C ILE A 98 0.55 -0.91 5.82
N ILE A 99 1.45 0.05 5.61
CA ILE A 99 2.39 0.05 4.49
C ILE A 99 3.79 -0.18 5.05
N SER A 100 4.57 -1.03 4.38
CA SER A 100 5.94 -1.32 4.81
C SER A 100 6.93 -1.26 3.65
N LYS A 101 8.14 -0.80 3.95
CA LYS A 101 9.29 -0.84 3.05
C LYS A 101 9.97 -2.20 3.13
N ALA A 102 10.38 -2.74 1.98
CA ALA A 102 11.17 -3.96 1.93
C ALA A 102 12.56 -3.77 2.55
N ASP A 103 13.06 -4.81 3.20
CA ASP A 103 14.44 -4.89 3.66
C ASP A 103 15.43 -4.85 2.47
N VAL A 104 16.57 -4.21 2.69
CA VAL A 104 17.71 -4.33 1.77
C VAL A 104 18.27 -5.74 1.86
N VAL A 105 18.15 -6.50 0.77
CA VAL A 105 18.70 -7.85 0.64
C VAL A 105 19.98 -7.83 -0.21
N LYS A 106 20.85 -8.84 -0.03
CA LYS A 106 22.08 -8.98 -0.84
C LYS A 106 21.71 -8.96 -2.34
N LYS A 107 22.46 -8.22 -3.17
CA LYS A 107 22.18 -8.01 -4.61
C LYS A 107 21.84 -9.27 -5.41
N ARG A 108 22.45 -10.41 -5.06
CA ARG A 108 22.22 -11.73 -5.69
C ARG A 108 20.85 -12.37 -5.37
N LYS A 109 20.15 -11.89 -4.35
CA LYS A 109 18.85 -12.41 -3.96
C LYS A 109 17.78 -11.85 -4.90
N LYS A 110 16.87 -12.72 -5.32
CA LYS A 110 15.76 -12.42 -6.22
C LYS A 110 14.43 -12.41 -5.48
N TYR A 111 14.40 -11.91 -4.25
CA TYR A 111 13.20 -11.84 -3.45
C TYR A 111 13.06 -10.45 -2.83
N ARG A 112 11.81 -10.06 -2.56
CA ARG A 112 11.45 -8.91 -1.73
C ARG A 112 10.96 -9.43 -0.38
N ARG A 113 11.28 -8.72 0.68
CA ARG A 113 10.95 -9.15 2.04
C ARG A 113 10.54 -7.96 2.89
N PHE A 114 9.34 -8.02 3.44
CA PHE A 114 8.76 -6.97 4.27
C PHE A 114 8.64 -7.48 5.69
N ILE A 115 9.08 -6.72 6.69
CA ILE A 115 8.91 -7.13 8.08
C ILE A 115 7.44 -6.94 8.49
N GLN A 116 6.87 -7.96 9.13
CA GLN A 116 5.48 -7.94 9.59
C GLN A 116 5.41 -7.72 11.10
N LYS A 117 6.27 -8.43 11.85
CA LYS A 117 6.40 -8.29 13.30
C LYS A 117 7.76 -8.81 13.76
N GLY A 118 8.13 -8.48 14.98
CA GLY A 118 9.31 -9.05 15.63
C GLY A 118 9.05 -9.32 17.10
N ASN A 119 9.67 -10.37 17.61
CA ASN A 119 9.67 -10.73 19.02
C ASN A 119 11.12 -10.75 19.51
N SER A 120 11.37 -10.14 20.65
CA SER A 120 12.63 -10.22 21.38
C SER A 120 12.83 -11.62 21.95
N MET A 121 14.05 -11.93 22.39
CA MET A 121 14.37 -13.23 22.98
C MET A 121 13.50 -13.57 24.20
N GLY A 122 13.07 -12.56 24.96
CA GLY A 122 12.17 -12.72 26.12
C GLY A 122 10.68 -12.76 25.77
N GLY A 123 10.32 -12.87 24.49
CA GLY A 123 8.94 -12.96 24.02
C GLY A 123 8.22 -11.62 23.80
N GLY A 124 8.75 -10.51 24.35
CA GLY A 124 8.19 -9.17 24.16
C GLY A 124 8.27 -8.70 22.70
N SER A 125 7.30 -7.89 22.27
CA SER A 125 7.28 -7.31 20.92
C SER A 125 8.48 -6.41 20.68
N LYS A 126 9.04 -6.47 19.47
CA LYS A 126 10.04 -5.51 19.01
C LYS A 126 9.37 -4.35 18.31
N ASP A 127 9.97 -3.17 18.46
CA ASP A 127 9.67 -2.05 17.60
C ASP A 127 10.16 -2.32 16.17
N ILE A 128 9.25 -2.18 15.21
CA ILE A 128 9.50 -2.29 13.77
C ILE A 128 9.08 -1.04 13.00
N SER A 129 8.74 0.05 13.71
CA SER A 129 8.22 1.30 13.16
C SER A 129 9.09 1.89 12.05
N GLN A 130 10.42 1.73 12.14
CA GLN A 130 11.37 2.15 11.10
C GLN A 130 11.14 1.51 9.72
N HIS A 131 10.39 0.42 9.64
CA HIS A 131 10.04 -0.26 8.38
C HIS A 131 8.63 0.08 7.90
N LEU A 132 7.83 0.72 8.75
CA LEU A 132 6.46 1.08 8.45
C LEU A 132 6.41 2.50 7.89
N ILE A 133 5.51 2.72 6.95
CA ILE A 133 5.18 4.04 6.43
C ILE A 133 3.87 4.44 7.05
N VAL A 134 3.86 5.61 7.68
CA VAL A 134 2.65 6.21 8.26
C VAL A 134 2.09 7.19 7.24
N PRO A 135 1.05 6.83 6.48
CA PRO A 135 0.38 7.77 5.59
C PRO A 135 -0.54 8.69 6.37
N GLU A 136 -0.85 9.85 5.77
CA GLU A 136 -2.01 10.63 6.18
C GLU A 136 -3.24 10.13 5.43
N LEU A 137 -4.39 10.08 6.10
CA LEU A 137 -5.63 9.55 5.53
C LEU A 137 -6.67 10.65 5.47
N LYS A 138 -7.23 10.87 4.28
CA LYS A 138 -8.24 11.90 4.04
C LYS A 138 -9.51 11.25 3.51
N LYS A 139 -10.61 11.39 4.26
CA LYS A 139 -11.93 10.97 3.79
C LYS A 139 -12.33 11.83 2.59
N MET A 140 -12.75 11.17 1.51
CA MET A 140 -13.28 11.81 0.31
C MET A 140 -14.81 11.80 0.38
N ASP A 141 -15.45 10.99 -0.48
CA ASP A 141 -16.89 10.83 -0.54
C ASP A 141 -17.32 9.44 -0.06
N GLY A 142 -18.42 9.39 0.70
CA GLY A 142 -18.93 8.17 1.31
C GLY A 142 -17.87 7.40 2.11
N ASN A 143 -17.49 6.24 1.57
CA ASN A 143 -16.58 5.26 2.16
C ASN A 143 -15.19 5.24 1.51
N LEU A 144 -14.91 6.20 0.63
CA LEU A 144 -13.65 6.32 -0.08
C LEU A 144 -12.66 7.20 0.69
N TYR A 145 -11.42 6.72 0.81
CA TYR A 145 -10.33 7.41 1.46
C TYR A 145 -9.16 7.60 0.51
N GLU A 146 -8.59 8.80 0.53
CA GLU A 146 -7.30 9.14 -0.08
C GLU A 146 -6.19 8.82 0.93
N ILE A 147 -5.22 8.02 0.49
CA ILE A 147 -4.04 7.64 1.27
C ILE A 147 -2.89 8.52 0.78
N MET A 148 -2.57 9.56 1.56
CA MET A 148 -1.54 10.54 1.24
C MET A 148 -0.20 10.05 1.75
N MET A 149 0.66 9.65 0.83
CA MET A 149 1.99 9.13 1.16
C MET A 149 2.94 10.27 1.54
N PRO A 150 3.79 10.10 2.56
CA PRO A 150 4.90 11.02 2.78
C PRO A 150 5.93 10.91 1.64
N SER A 151 6.94 11.77 1.64
CA SER A 151 8.07 11.63 0.71
C SER A 151 8.74 10.27 0.89
N LEU A 152 8.77 9.47 -0.17
CA LEU A 152 9.35 8.14 -0.17
C LEU A 152 10.74 8.13 -0.80
N VAL A 153 11.67 7.48 -0.11
CA VAL A 153 12.99 7.16 -0.68
C VAL A 153 12.88 6.01 -1.68
N PRO A 154 13.82 5.85 -2.62
CA PRO A 154 13.84 4.72 -3.53
C PRO A 154 13.80 3.36 -2.80
N GLY A 155 13.02 2.43 -3.34
CA GLY A 155 12.84 1.11 -2.74
C GLY A 155 11.56 0.38 -3.16
N GLU A 156 11.33 -0.78 -2.55
CA GLU A 156 10.12 -1.58 -2.75
C GLU A 156 9.21 -1.44 -1.52
N TYR A 157 7.92 -1.34 -1.76
CA TYR A 157 6.90 -1.10 -0.75
C TYR A 157 5.72 -2.05 -0.94
N ALA A 158 5.01 -2.34 0.14
CA ALA A 158 3.78 -3.10 0.07
C ALA A 158 2.79 -2.66 1.15
N PHE A 159 1.52 -2.63 0.76
CA PHE A 159 0.41 -2.75 1.70
C PHE A 159 0.46 -4.17 2.28
N GLN A 160 0.59 -4.26 3.59
CA GLN A 160 0.48 -5.54 4.30
C GLN A 160 -0.94 -6.10 4.13
N PRO A 161 -1.14 -7.41 4.41
CA PRO A 161 -2.45 -8.01 4.23
C PRO A 161 -3.48 -7.28 5.09
N ILE A 162 -4.60 -6.94 4.48
CA ILE A 162 -5.73 -6.30 5.14
C ILE A 162 -6.70 -7.40 5.58
N TYR A 163 -6.90 -7.54 6.89
CA TYR A 163 -7.68 -8.62 7.48
C TYR A 163 -9.09 -8.12 7.82
N LYS A 164 -10.03 -8.09 6.86
CA LYS A 164 -11.46 -7.90 7.16
C LYS A 164 -12.39 -8.62 6.18
N GLY A 165 -13.53 -9.09 6.67
CA GLY A 165 -14.60 -9.68 5.86
C GLY A 165 -14.26 -11.05 5.26
N ILE A 166 -14.92 -11.43 4.16
CA ILE A 166 -14.73 -12.71 3.44
C ILE A 166 -13.28 -12.84 2.91
N GLU A 167 -12.59 -11.71 2.68
CA GLU A 167 -11.19 -11.71 2.26
C GLU A 167 -10.26 -12.21 3.37
N ALA A 168 -10.61 -12.07 4.66
CA ALA A 168 -9.87 -12.67 5.78
C ALA A 168 -9.76 -14.20 5.70
N ASN A 169 -10.78 -14.84 5.11
CA ASN A 169 -10.83 -16.30 4.91
C ASN A 169 -10.07 -16.78 3.66
N ASN A 170 -9.61 -15.87 2.79
CA ASN A 170 -8.81 -16.16 1.59
C ASN A 170 -7.35 -15.71 1.71
N ILE A 171 -6.91 -15.28 2.90
CA ILE A 171 -5.55 -14.79 3.14
C ILE A 171 -4.55 -15.93 3.24
N MET A 172 -4.96 -17.13 3.61
CA MET A 172 -4.15 -18.32 3.33
C MET A 172 -4.67 -18.92 2.03
N GLY A 173 -3.99 -18.66 0.92
CA GLY A 173 -4.19 -19.49 -0.26
C GLY A 173 -3.95 -20.96 0.10
N THR A 174 -4.39 -21.90 -0.73
CA THR A 174 -4.11 -23.34 -0.56
C THR A 174 -2.62 -23.67 -0.40
N SER A 175 -1.72 -22.73 -0.72
CA SER A 175 -0.27 -22.77 -0.55
C SER A 175 0.29 -22.18 0.76
N GLY A 176 -0.54 -21.64 1.67
CA GLY A 176 -0.09 -20.94 2.88
C GLY A 176 0.49 -19.54 2.63
N GLU A 177 0.25 -18.96 1.45
CA GLU A 177 0.69 -17.62 1.08
C GLU A 177 -0.38 -16.56 1.35
N VAL A 178 0.06 -15.39 1.81
CA VAL A 178 -0.78 -14.19 2.01
C VAL A 178 -0.70 -13.24 0.84
N ARG A 179 -1.82 -12.63 0.47
CA ARG A 179 -1.85 -11.65 -0.64
C ARG A 179 -1.47 -10.27 -0.12
N ILE A 180 -0.52 -9.64 -0.81
CA ILE A 180 -0.09 -8.26 -0.57
C ILE A 180 -0.04 -7.47 -1.88
N TYR A 181 -0.12 -6.15 -1.76
CA TYR A 181 -0.17 -5.21 -2.88
C TYR A 181 1.11 -4.39 -2.90
N CYS A 182 1.89 -4.53 -3.97
CA CYS A 182 3.25 -4.02 -4.04
C CYS A 182 3.40 -2.87 -5.04
N PHE A 183 4.36 -2.00 -4.77
CA PHE A 183 4.84 -0.98 -5.69
C PHE A 183 6.33 -0.66 -5.42
N GLY A 184 7.00 -0.05 -6.40
CA GLY A 184 8.36 0.45 -6.28
C GLY A 184 8.42 1.97 -6.40
N ILE A 185 9.40 2.57 -5.72
CA ILE A 185 9.80 3.96 -5.91
C ILE A 185 11.18 3.97 -6.54
N ASP A 186 11.27 4.61 -7.70
CA ASP A 186 12.48 4.88 -8.46
C ASP A 186 13.01 6.29 -8.13
N GLU A 187 14.28 6.53 -8.47
CA GLU A 187 14.93 7.85 -8.37
C GLU A 187 14.23 8.93 -9.21
#